data_AF-A0A4W2I0Z1-F1
#
_entry.id   AF-A0A4W2I0Z1-F1
#
_cell.length_a   1.000
_cell.length_b   1.000
_cell.length_c   1.000
_cell.angle_alpha   90.00
_cell.angle_beta   90.00
_cell.angle_gamma   90.00
#
_symmetry.space_group_name_H-M   'P 1'
#
loop_
_entity.id
_entity.type
_entity.pdbx_description
1 polymer ?
#
loop_
_entity_poly.entity_id
_entity_poly.type
_entity_poly.pdbx_seq_one_letter_code
_entity_poly.pdbx_strand_id
1 'polypeptide(L)'
;MDPFADTLQRLREAFVSGRTRPAEFRAAQLKGLSRFLRENKQLLQEALAQDLHKSAFEAEVSEISISQNEINLALRNLRTWMKDEKVSKNLATQLDSAFIRKEPFGLVLILSPWNYPLNLSLGPLVGALAAGNCVVLKPSEISKNTEKVLAEVLPRYLDQVSQARCRPGSHTGAEQGQAGPLGPGQDLSSDLLWVVWPWPGHQLLCSPLRETEGWGLSPGAPCLSLVILTSVPTPTLPDPNLTRAELVLPLSSAPGALPAPHPAQLEPWHNWVRPGKGGAAPGRQAARWALRLGPQREPPFVHPPSQSCFAVVLGGPQETGRLLEHKFDYIFFTGNPQVGKIVMTAAAKHLTPVTLELGGKNPCYVDDNCDPQTVANRVAFFRCFNAGQTCVAPDYVLCSPEMQAQLVPALQSAITRFYGDDPQSSPNLGRIISQKHFQRLRGLLSCGRVVIGGQSDECDLYIAPTVLVDVQETDPVMQEEIFGPILPIVNVRSLGQAIDFINRREKPLALYAFSNSSQVVKRVLAQTSSGGFCGNDGFMHLTLASLPFGGVGSSGMGNYHGKFSFDTFSHHRACLLRRPGLEKIYAIRYPPHTPRNLRVLLMAMETRSCSCTLL
;
A
#
# COMPACT_ATOMS: atom_id res chain seq x y z
N MET A 1 28.40 18.52 -10.33
CA MET A 1 27.04 18.99 -10.66
C MET A 1 26.02 18.10 -9.98
N ASP A 2 24.88 18.64 -9.60
CA ASP A 2 23.75 17.85 -9.11
C ASP A 2 23.02 17.19 -10.29
N PRO A 3 23.00 15.85 -10.40
CA PRO A 3 22.43 15.15 -11.55
C PRO A 3 20.89 15.24 -11.61
N PHE A 4 20.23 15.69 -10.53
CA PHE A 4 18.77 15.73 -10.46
C PHE A 4 18.17 17.11 -10.76
N ALA A 5 18.95 18.19 -10.58
CA ALA A 5 18.48 19.58 -10.67
C ALA A 5 17.59 19.86 -11.88
N ASP A 6 18.09 19.59 -13.09
CA ASP A 6 17.38 19.87 -14.34
C ASP A 6 16.07 19.07 -14.45
N THR A 7 16.07 17.82 -14.00
CA THR A 7 14.88 16.97 -14.04
C THR A 7 13.83 17.45 -13.06
N LEU A 8 14.23 17.77 -11.82
CA LEU A 8 13.31 18.27 -10.80
C LEU A 8 12.75 19.65 -11.18
N GLN A 9 13.58 20.51 -11.75
CA GLN A 9 13.14 21.82 -12.24
C GLN A 9 12.06 21.68 -13.32
N ARG A 10 12.30 20.87 -14.36
CA ARG A 10 11.32 20.64 -15.44
C ARG A 10 9.99 20.10 -14.92
N LEU A 11 10.01 19.17 -13.95
CA LEU A 11 8.78 18.62 -13.36
C LEU A 11 8.00 19.68 -12.57
N ARG A 12 8.69 20.57 -11.86
CA ARG A 12 8.03 21.69 -11.17
C ARG A 12 7.41 22.66 -12.16
N GLU A 13 8.13 23.02 -13.22
CA GLU A 13 7.62 23.89 -14.28
C GLU A 13 6.38 23.27 -14.95
N ALA A 14 6.41 21.96 -15.21
CA ALA A 14 5.26 21.22 -15.71
C ALA A 14 4.05 21.28 -14.76
N PHE A 15 4.26 21.10 -13.45
CA PHE A 15 3.19 21.25 -12.45
C PHE A 15 2.63 22.69 -12.40
N VAL A 16 3.51 23.69 -12.34
CA VAL A 16 3.16 25.12 -12.25
C VAL A 16 2.38 25.58 -13.49
N SER A 17 2.66 25.02 -14.67
CA SER A 17 1.90 25.29 -15.89
C SER A 17 0.40 24.94 -15.78
N GLY A 18 0.02 24.13 -14.77
CA GLY A 18 -1.35 23.67 -14.56
C GLY A 18 -1.77 22.51 -15.46
N ARG A 19 -0.87 21.98 -16.30
CA ARG A 19 -1.14 20.88 -17.24
C ARG A 19 -1.69 19.62 -16.58
N THR A 20 -1.32 19.33 -15.33
CA THR A 20 -1.79 18.14 -14.58
C THR A 20 -3.17 18.32 -13.94
N ARG A 21 -3.74 19.54 -13.97
CA ARG A 21 -5.02 19.84 -13.31
C ARG A 21 -6.24 19.19 -13.97
N PRO A 22 -6.42 19.22 -15.31
CA PRO A 22 -7.62 18.72 -15.98
C PRO A 22 -7.81 17.20 -15.79
N ALA A 23 -9.05 16.76 -15.61
CA ALA A 23 -9.40 15.34 -15.46
C ALA A 23 -9.00 14.52 -16.69
N GLU A 24 -9.08 15.13 -17.88
CA GLU A 24 -8.75 14.54 -19.17
C GLU A 24 -7.26 14.18 -19.25
N PHE A 25 -6.40 15.07 -18.76
CA PHE A 25 -4.96 14.82 -18.69
C PHE A 25 -4.67 13.65 -17.75
N ARG A 26 -5.22 13.67 -16.53
CA ARG A 26 -5.03 12.60 -15.54
C ARG A 26 -5.52 11.25 -16.06
N ALA A 27 -6.70 11.22 -16.68
CA ALA A 27 -7.23 10.01 -17.30
C ALA A 27 -6.36 9.50 -18.46
N ALA A 28 -5.73 10.37 -19.24
CA ALA A 28 -4.79 9.97 -20.29
C ALA A 28 -3.55 9.28 -19.71
N GLN A 29 -3.01 9.78 -18.59
CA GLN A 29 -1.88 9.14 -17.89
C GLN A 29 -2.25 7.75 -17.38
N LEU A 30 -3.40 7.62 -16.71
CA LEU A 30 -3.90 6.33 -16.20
C LEU A 30 -4.15 5.32 -17.33
N LYS A 31 -4.70 5.76 -18.47
CA LYS A 31 -4.81 4.92 -19.68
C LYS A 31 -3.43 4.54 -20.23
N GLY A 32 -2.44 5.43 -20.13
CA GLY A 32 -1.04 5.15 -20.44
C GLY A 32 -0.49 3.99 -19.63
N LEU A 33 -0.68 4.01 -18.31
CA LEU A 33 -0.30 2.90 -17.41
C LEU A 33 -0.98 1.58 -17.79
N SER A 34 -2.28 1.61 -18.12
CA SER A 34 -2.98 0.40 -18.57
C SER A 34 -2.44 -0.14 -19.89
N ARG A 35 -2.09 0.73 -20.85
CA ARG A 35 -1.41 0.31 -22.09
C ARG A 35 -0.03 -0.29 -21.80
N PHE A 36 0.75 0.34 -20.91
CA PHE A 36 2.06 -0.16 -20.49
C PHE A 36 1.96 -1.61 -19.97
N LEU A 37 1.06 -1.87 -19.01
CA LEU A 37 0.85 -3.21 -18.46
C LEU A 37 0.42 -4.22 -19.53
N ARG A 38 -0.56 -3.86 -20.36
CA ARG A 38 -1.13 -4.77 -21.37
C ARG A 38 -0.12 -5.11 -22.47
N GLU A 39 0.59 -4.12 -23.01
CA GLU A 39 1.48 -4.29 -24.16
C GLU A 39 2.82 -4.90 -23.77
N ASN A 40 3.25 -4.75 -22.52
CA ASN A 40 4.54 -5.23 -22.03
C ASN A 40 4.41 -6.39 -21.03
N LYS A 41 3.23 -7.02 -20.92
CA LYS A 41 2.97 -8.12 -19.97
C LYS A 41 4.04 -9.20 -19.97
N GLN A 42 4.40 -9.71 -21.14
CA GLN A 42 5.43 -10.75 -21.28
C GLN A 42 6.80 -10.27 -20.78
N LEU A 43 7.20 -9.06 -21.18
CA LEU A 43 8.47 -8.45 -20.75
C LEU A 43 8.51 -8.26 -19.23
N LEU A 44 7.39 -7.84 -18.62
CA LEU A 44 7.28 -7.67 -17.17
C LEU A 44 7.38 -9.01 -16.43
N GLN A 45 6.70 -10.05 -16.93
CA GLN A 45 6.80 -11.40 -16.37
C GLN A 45 8.24 -11.95 -16.46
N GLU A 46 8.92 -11.72 -17.58
CA GLU A 46 10.31 -12.13 -17.77
C GLU A 46 11.28 -11.38 -16.84
N ALA A 47 11.08 -10.08 -16.62
CA ALA A 47 11.87 -9.30 -15.68
C ALA A 47 11.67 -9.78 -14.23
N LEU A 48 10.42 -10.02 -13.82
CA LEU A 48 10.09 -10.55 -12.49
C LEU A 48 10.64 -11.97 -12.28
N ALA A 49 10.63 -12.81 -13.32
CA ALA A 49 11.24 -14.13 -13.26
C ALA A 49 12.77 -14.05 -13.11
N GLN A 50 13.43 -13.09 -13.77
CA GLN A 50 14.87 -12.91 -13.63
C GLN A 50 15.28 -12.33 -12.27
N ASP A 51 14.45 -11.46 -11.68
CA ASP A 51 14.77 -10.85 -10.38
C ASP A 51 14.42 -11.77 -9.20
N LEU A 52 13.27 -12.44 -9.23
CA LEU A 52 12.69 -13.15 -8.06
C LEU A 52 12.39 -14.63 -8.31
N HIS A 53 12.66 -15.13 -9.52
CA HIS A 53 12.21 -16.44 -9.97
C HIS A 53 10.68 -16.62 -9.85
N LYS A 54 9.95 -15.50 -9.96
CA LYS A 54 8.50 -15.46 -9.80
C LYS A 54 7.83 -16.13 -11.00
N SER A 55 6.92 -17.07 -10.75
CA SER A 55 6.18 -17.75 -11.82
C SER A 55 5.26 -16.77 -12.57
N ALA A 56 4.92 -17.09 -13.82
CA ALA A 56 4.02 -16.23 -14.61
C ALA A 56 2.64 -16.04 -13.94
N PHE A 57 2.15 -17.09 -13.26
CA PHE A 57 0.91 -17.02 -12.49
C PHE A 57 1.03 -16.07 -11.30
N GLU A 58 2.11 -16.20 -10.52
CA GLU A 58 2.35 -15.35 -9.35
C GLU A 58 2.56 -13.88 -9.76
N ALA A 59 3.32 -13.63 -10.82
CA ALA A 59 3.52 -12.30 -11.39
C ALA A 59 2.20 -11.68 -11.86
N GLU A 60 1.32 -12.47 -12.48
CA GLU A 60 0.02 -11.98 -12.94
C GLU A 60 -0.85 -11.52 -11.76
N VAL A 61 -0.96 -12.34 -10.71
CA VAL A 61 -1.87 -12.09 -9.59
C VAL A 61 -1.34 -10.98 -8.68
N SER A 62 -0.05 -11.01 -8.34
CA SER A 62 0.53 -10.13 -7.32
C SER A 62 1.08 -8.81 -7.83
N GLU A 63 1.28 -8.68 -9.14
CA GLU A 63 1.95 -7.50 -9.71
C GLU A 63 1.08 -6.84 -10.79
N ILE A 64 0.70 -7.58 -11.82
CA ILE A 64 0.10 -7.03 -13.03
C ILE A 64 -1.41 -6.76 -12.84
N SER A 65 -2.16 -7.78 -12.43
CA SER A 65 -3.63 -7.69 -12.31
C SER A 65 -4.05 -6.73 -11.20
N ILE A 66 -3.36 -6.77 -10.06
CA ILE A 66 -3.63 -5.85 -8.95
C ILE A 66 -3.37 -4.39 -9.35
N SER A 67 -2.26 -4.11 -10.06
CA SER A 67 -1.97 -2.78 -10.59
C SER A 67 -3.00 -2.34 -11.63
N GLN A 68 -3.43 -3.25 -12.52
CA GLN A 68 -4.44 -2.97 -13.52
C GLN A 68 -5.82 -2.68 -12.88
N ASN A 69 -6.15 -3.35 -11.77
CA ASN A 69 -7.36 -3.11 -11.01
C ASN A 69 -7.36 -1.74 -10.33
N GLU A 70 -6.23 -1.32 -9.75
CA GLU A 70 -6.03 0.03 -9.23
C GLU A 70 -6.26 1.10 -10.31
N ILE A 71 -5.66 0.92 -11.50
CA ILE A 71 -5.85 1.83 -12.64
C ILE A 71 -7.32 1.90 -13.06
N ASN A 72 -7.98 0.74 -13.17
CA ASN A 72 -9.39 0.66 -13.56
C ASN A 72 -10.31 1.33 -12.54
N LEU A 73 -10.04 1.13 -11.24
CA LEU A 73 -10.78 1.76 -10.17
C LEU A 73 -10.62 3.28 -10.21
N ALA A 74 -9.39 3.77 -10.37
CA ALA A 74 -9.10 5.19 -10.51
C ALA A 74 -9.79 5.80 -11.74
N LEU A 75 -9.69 5.16 -12.90
CA LEU A 75 -10.36 5.64 -14.12
C LEU A 75 -11.88 5.75 -13.97
N ARG A 76 -12.52 4.74 -13.36
CA ARG A 76 -13.98 4.75 -13.14
C ARG A 76 -14.42 5.84 -12.19
N ASN A 77 -13.61 6.18 -11.19
CA ASN A 77 -14.01 7.08 -10.12
C ASN A 77 -13.35 8.46 -10.14
N LEU A 78 -12.41 8.72 -11.06
CA LEU A 78 -11.58 9.92 -11.08
C LEU A 78 -12.40 11.21 -10.94
N ARG A 79 -13.42 11.39 -11.77
CA ARG A 79 -14.27 12.59 -11.73
C ARG A 79 -15.04 12.70 -10.41
N THR A 80 -15.41 11.58 -9.80
CA THR A 80 -16.10 11.55 -8.51
C THR A 80 -15.14 11.94 -7.39
N TRP A 81 -13.92 11.39 -7.37
CA TRP A 81 -12.91 11.71 -6.36
C TRP A 81 -12.46 13.18 -6.41
N MET A 82 -12.44 13.78 -7.60
CA MET A 82 -12.10 15.19 -7.80
C MET A 82 -13.20 16.18 -7.35
N LYS A 83 -14.43 15.74 -7.08
CA LYS A 83 -15.52 16.66 -6.69
C LYS A 83 -15.25 17.26 -5.30
N ASP A 84 -15.66 18.51 -5.16
CA ASP A 84 -15.79 19.15 -3.85
C ASP A 84 -16.75 18.33 -2.97
N GLU A 85 -16.36 18.09 -1.72
CA GLU A 85 -17.17 17.35 -0.75
C GLU A 85 -17.87 18.31 0.18
N LYS A 86 -19.19 18.23 0.21
CA LYS A 86 -20.00 19.06 1.10
C LYS A 86 -19.81 18.59 2.54
N VAL A 87 -19.70 19.54 3.47
CA VAL A 87 -19.57 19.25 4.89
C VAL A 87 -20.83 19.67 5.65
N SER A 88 -21.06 19.02 6.78
CA SER A 88 -22.07 19.45 7.75
C SER A 88 -21.75 20.84 8.29
N LYS A 89 -22.78 21.67 8.47
CA LYS A 89 -22.68 23.07 8.92
C LYS A 89 -23.39 23.24 10.26
N ASN A 90 -22.96 24.23 11.02
CA ASN A 90 -23.69 24.70 12.21
C ASN A 90 -24.62 25.86 11.83
N LEU A 91 -25.46 26.30 12.78
CA LEU A 91 -26.42 27.38 12.53
C LEU A 91 -25.72 28.69 12.14
N ALA A 92 -24.54 28.96 12.70
CA ALA A 92 -23.74 30.15 12.38
C ALA A 92 -23.24 30.18 10.92
N THR A 93 -23.17 29.03 10.25
CA THR A 93 -22.70 28.88 8.87
C THR A 93 -23.79 28.37 7.92
N GLN A 94 -25.04 28.25 8.37
CA GLN A 94 -26.11 27.58 7.63
C GLN A 94 -26.40 28.20 6.25
N LEU A 95 -26.26 29.52 6.13
CA LEU A 95 -26.46 30.27 4.89
C LEU A 95 -25.22 30.31 3.98
N ASP A 96 -24.08 29.84 4.49
CA ASP A 96 -22.81 29.81 3.78
C ASP A 96 -22.67 28.51 2.96
N SER A 97 -21.76 28.51 1.98
CA SER A 97 -21.32 27.29 1.29
C SER A 97 -20.05 26.78 1.97
N ALA A 98 -20.08 25.56 2.50
CA ALA A 98 -18.93 24.91 3.13
C ALA A 98 -18.63 23.59 2.43
N PHE A 99 -17.38 23.40 2.01
CA PHE A 99 -16.94 22.19 1.32
C PHE A 99 -15.43 21.97 1.45
N ILE A 100 -14.98 20.75 1.15
CA ILE A 100 -13.58 20.33 1.06
C ILE A 100 -13.21 20.15 -0.41
N ARG A 101 -12.21 20.90 -0.87
CA ARG A 101 -11.62 20.78 -2.20
C ARG A 101 -10.36 19.93 -2.16
N LYS A 102 -10.18 19.03 -3.11
CA LYS A 102 -8.98 18.18 -3.24
C LYS A 102 -8.04 18.78 -4.26
N GLU A 103 -6.88 19.23 -3.82
CA GLU A 103 -5.86 19.87 -4.65
C GLU A 103 -4.59 18.98 -4.67
N PRO A 104 -3.91 18.80 -5.80
CA PRO A 104 -2.63 18.08 -5.81
C PRO A 104 -1.58 18.83 -4.96
N PHE A 105 -0.67 18.09 -4.34
CA PHE A 105 0.47 18.64 -3.60
C PHE A 105 1.46 19.36 -4.52
N GLY A 106 1.86 18.72 -5.62
CA GLY A 106 2.92 19.23 -6.49
C GLY A 106 3.81 18.14 -7.06
N LEU A 107 5.08 18.15 -6.65
CA LEU A 107 6.08 17.17 -7.01
C LEU A 107 6.17 16.08 -5.93
N VAL A 108 5.81 14.86 -6.30
CA VAL A 108 5.81 13.68 -5.42
C VAL A 108 7.02 12.82 -5.72
N LEU A 109 7.69 12.33 -4.67
CA LEU A 109 8.70 11.27 -4.77
C LEU A 109 8.09 9.93 -4.35
N ILE A 110 8.27 8.90 -5.17
CA ILE A 110 7.92 7.51 -4.83
C ILE A 110 9.20 6.69 -4.80
N LEU A 111 9.52 6.13 -3.63
CA LEU A 111 10.64 5.22 -3.42
C LEU A 111 10.08 3.79 -3.25
N SER A 112 10.25 2.94 -4.25
CA SER A 112 9.66 1.58 -4.25
C SER A 112 10.70 0.49 -3.96
N PRO A 113 10.31 -0.59 -3.24
CA PRO A 113 11.19 -1.67 -2.83
C PRO A 113 11.30 -2.74 -3.92
N TRP A 114 12.05 -3.79 -3.63
CA TRP A 114 12.43 -4.84 -4.58
C TRP A 114 11.49 -6.05 -4.61
N ASN A 115 10.69 -6.28 -3.58
CA ASN A 115 9.99 -7.56 -3.39
C ASN A 115 8.71 -7.70 -4.22
N TYR A 116 8.02 -6.60 -4.46
CA TYR A 116 6.96 -6.49 -5.48
C TYR A 116 7.23 -5.27 -6.35
N PRO A 117 8.30 -5.29 -7.16
CA PRO A 117 8.91 -4.09 -7.72
C PRO A 117 8.02 -3.38 -8.74
N LEU A 118 7.04 -4.08 -9.31
CA LEU A 118 6.06 -3.49 -10.21
C LEU A 118 4.87 -2.91 -9.43
N ASN A 119 4.18 -3.71 -8.62
CA ASN A 119 2.99 -3.26 -7.89
C ASN A 119 3.30 -2.12 -6.90
N LEU A 120 4.39 -2.22 -6.14
CA LEU A 120 4.77 -1.19 -5.17
C LEU A 120 5.34 0.08 -5.83
N SER A 121 5.62 0.04 -7.13
CA SER A 121 5.87 1.23 -7.94
C SER A 121 4.58 1.82 -8.50
N LEU A 122 3.72 0.98 -9.09
CA LEU A 122 2.55 1.44 -9.83
C LEU A 122 1.36 1.82 -8.95
N GLY A 123 1.13 1.11 -7.84
CA GLY A 123 0.05 1.41 -6.89
C GLY A 123 0.05 2.87 -6.41
N PRO A 124 1.13 3.35 -5.77
CA PRO A 124 1.22 4.77 -5.38
C PRO A 124 1.27 5.72 -6.59
N LEU A 125 1.90 5.32 -7.71
CA LEU A 125 1.95 6.14 -8.93
C LEU A 125 0.55 6.42 -9.50
N VAL A 126 -0.34 5.43 -9.51
CA VAL A 126 -1.74 5.58 -9.92
C VAL A 126 -2.44 6.66 -9.09
N GLY A 127 -2.29 6.60 -7.77
CA GLY A 127 -2.83 7.61 -6.85
C GLY A 127 -2.29 9.00 -7.12
N ALA A 128 -0.97 9.14 -7.22
CA ALA A 128 -0.31 10.42 -7.40
C ALA A 128 -0.72 11.11 -8.72
N LEU A 129 -0.79 10.35 -9.82
CA LEU A 129 -1.26 10.84 -11.12
C LEU A 129 -2.76 11.16 -11.10
N ALA A 130 -3.59 10.33 -10.46
CA ALA A 130 -5.02 10.58 -10.31
C ALA A 130 -5.30 11.85 -9.50
N ALA A 131 -4.50 12.13 -8.47
CA ALA A 131 -4.56 13.35 -7.67
C ALA A 131 -4.06 14.59 -8.42
N GLY A 132 -3.30 14.41 -9.52
CA GLY A 132 -2.86 15.48 -10.42
C GLY A 132 -1.45 16.00 -10.12
N ASN A 133 -0.59 15.18 -9.52
CA ASN A 133 0.78 15.53 -9.18
C ASN A 133 1.74 15.25 -10.35
N CYS A 134 2.91 15.90 -10.33
CA CYS A 134 4.09 15.39 -11.05
C CYS A 134 4.82 14.40 -10.16
N VAL A 135 5.48 13.40 -10.75
CA VAL A 135 6.04 12.28 -9.98
C VAL A 135 7.48 11.97 -10.41
N VAL A 136 8.35 11.81 -9.42
CA VAL A 136 9.64 11.12 -9.56
C VAL A 136 9.49 9.72 -8.96
N LEU A 137 9.68 8.69 -9.78
CA LEU A 137 9.75 7.32 -9.33
C LEU A 137 11.21 6.90 -9.19
N LYS A 138 11.58 6.36 -8.02
CA LYS A 138 12.87 5.73 -7.78
C LYS A 138 12.66 4.25 -7.44
N PRO A 139 12.74 3.35 -8.43
CA PRO A 139 12.66 1.92 -8.20
C PRO A 139 13.91 1.38 -7.48
N SER A 140 13.78 0.23 -6.82
CA SER A 140 14.90 -0.43 -6.14
C SER A 140 15.90 -1.00 -7.14
N GLU A 141 17.18 -0.67 -6.94
CA GLU A 141 18.32 -1.17 -7.71
C GLU A 141 18.60 -2.67 -7.53
N ILE A 142 17.92 -3.31 -6.57
CA ILE A 142 18.07 -4.73 -6.29
C ILE A 142 17.29 -5.56 -7.33
N SER A 143 16.12 -5.11 -7.77
CA SER A 143 15.30 -5.77 -8.81
C SER A 143 15.64 -5.20 -10.19
N LYS A 144 16.89 -5.41 -10.61
CA LYS A 144 17.55 -4.75 -11.74
C LYS A 144 16.78 -4.85 -13.05
N ASN A 145 16.20 -6.01 -13.34
CA ASN A 145 15.50 -6.21 -14.61
C ASN A 145 14.19 -5.43 -14.63
N THR A 146 13.44 -5.47 -13.52
CA THR A 146 12.20 -4.68 -13.38
C THR A 146 12.50 -3.19 -13.35
N GLU A 147 13.55 -2.77 -12.62
CA GLU A 147 14.04 -1.39 -12.57
C GLU A 147 14.30 -0.85 -13.99
N LYS A 148 15.01 -1.63 -14.82
CA LYS A 148 15.30 -1.29 -16.21
C LYS A 148 14.04 -1.11 -17.05
N VAL A 149 13.06 -2.02 -16.94
CA VAL A 149 11.79 -1.89 -17.69
C VAL A 149 11.04 -0.62 -17.26
N LEU A 150 10.99 -0.33 -15.96
CA LEU A 150 10.37 0.90 -15.44
C LEU A 150 11.13 2.14 -15.92
N ALA A 151 12.46 2.10 -16.03
CA ALA A 151 13.25 3.24 -16.49
C ALA A 151 13.12 3.52 -18.00
N GLU A 152 13.18 2.46 -18.81
CA GLU A 152 13.34 2.60 -20.26
C GLU A 152 12.01 2.55 -21.04
N VAL A 153 11.00 1.84 -20.50
CA VAL A 153 9.76 1.55 -21.20
C VAL A 153 8.59 2.37 -20.69
N LEU A 154 8.38 2.44 -19.36
CA LEU A 154 7.25 3.15 -18.76
C LEU A 154 7.14 4.63 -19.19
N PRO A 155 8.23 5.44 -19.27
CA PRO A 155 8.13 6.83 -19.69
C PRO A 155 7.55 7.03 -21.10
N ARG A 156 7.63 6.02 -21.98
CA ARG A 156 7.07 6.09 -23.34
C ARG A 156 5.54 6.12 -23.35
N TYR A 157 4.91 5.70 -22.25
CA TYR A 157 3.45 5.59 -22.12
C TYR A 157 2.80 6.77 -21.40
N LEU A 158 3.59 7.55 -20.68
CA LEU A 158 3.15 8.73 -19.93
C LEU A 158 3.41 10.01 -20.76
N ASP A 159 2.68 11.07 -20.44
CA ASP A 159 2.68 12.38 -21.12
C ASP A 159 2.28 12.39 -22.60
N GLN A 160 1.83 11.26 -23.13
CA GLN A 160 1.26 11.06 -24.46
C GLN A 160 -0.16 11.65 -24.52
N VAL A 161 -0.29 12.97 -24.46
CA VAL A 161 -1.51 13.65 -24.88
C VAL A 161 -1.36 13.99 -26.34
N SER A 162 -1.96 13.17 -27.21
CA SER A 162 -2.23 13.58 -28.57
C SER A 162 -2.92 14.94 -28.49
N GLN A 163 -2.32 15.96 -29.12
CA GLN A 163 -2.94 17.26 -29.28
C GLN A 163 -4.28 17.04 -29.98
N ALA A 164 -5.35 16.90 -29.20
CA ALA A 164 -6.69 17.04 -29.70
C ALA A 164 -6.76 18.50 -30.16
N ARG A 165 -6.57 18.71 -31.47
CA ARG A 165 -6.80 19.99 -32.13
C ARG A 165 -8.18 20.46 -31.68
N CYS A 166 -8.23 21.45 -30.79
CA CYS A 166 -9.38 22.32 -30.72
C CYS A 166 -9.52 22.92 -32.11
N ARG A 167 -10.51 22.44 -32.89
CA ARG A 167 -10.91 23.13 -34.11
C ARG A 167 -11.35 24.53 -33.68
N PRO A 168 -10.82 25.61 -34.26
CA PRO A 168 -11.40 26.93 -34.07
C PRO A 168 -12.86 26.86 -34.53
N GLY A 169 -13.77 27.26 -33.66
CA GLY A 169 -15.18 27.39 -34.01
C GLY A 169 -15.32 28.33 -35.20
N SER A 170 -15.94 27.84 -36.26
CA SER A 170 -16.41 28.66 -37.36
C SER A 170 -17.45 29.64 -36.83
N HIS A 171 -17.16 30.93 -36.99
CA HIS A 171 -18.17 31.98 -36.95
C HIS A 171 -19.21 31.72 -38.04
N THR A 172 -20.47 31.54 -37.64
CA THR A 172 -21.64 31.89 -38.45
C THR A 172 -22.67 32.49 -37.51
N GLY A 173 -23.03 33.75 -37.76
CA GLY A 173 -24.01 34.49 -36.97
C GLY A 173 -25.45 34.23 -37.42
N ALA A 174 -26.36 34.66 -36.53
CA ALA A 174 -27.81 34.90 -36.70
C ALA A 174 -28.65 33.62 -37.03
N GLU A 175 -29.85 33.39 -36.49
CA GLU A 175 -30.96 34.28 -36.15
C GLU A 175 -31.85 33.72 -35.01
N GLN A 176 -32.71 34.61 -34.51
CA GLN A 176 -33.79 34.38 -33.54
C GLN A 176 -34.86 33.42 -34.08
N GLY A 177 -35.41 32.56 -33.23
CA GLY A 177 -36.57 31.71 -33.55
C GLY A 177 -37.23 31.12 -32.31
N GLN A 178 -38.54 31.26 -32.22
CA GLN A 178 -39.42 31.11 -31.05
C GLN A 178 -39.52 29.71 -30.43
N ALA A 179 -39.89 29.70 -29.14
CA ALA A 179 -40.31 28.52 -28.38
C ALA A 179 -41.72 28.03 -28.79
N GLY A 180 -41.88 26.70 -28.86
CA GLY A 180 -43.15 25.97 -29.01
C GLY A 180 -43.01 24.52 -28.52
N PRO A 181 -44.11 23.86 -28.07
CA PRO A 181 -44.06 22.85 -27.00
C PRO A 181 -43.76 21.42 -27.46
N LEU A 182 -43.18 20.64 -26.53
CA LEU A 182 -42.90 19.20 -26.64
C LEU A 182 -44.19 18.36 -26.59
N GLY A 183 -44.34 17.46 -27.57
CA GLY A 183 -45.28 16.33 -27.55
C GLY A 183 -44.56 14.99 -27.29
N PRO A 184 -45.25 13.94 -26.81
CA PRO A 184 -44.62 12.77 -26.20
C PRO A 184 -44.44 11.57 -27.16
N GLY A 185 -43.42 10.76 -26.84
CA GLY A 185 -43.37 9.32 -27.16
C GLY A 185 -42.63 8.95 -28.45
N GLN A 186 -41.49 8.27 -28.32
CA GLN A 186 -41.38 6.84 -28.63
C GLN A 186 -39.97 6.32 -28.26
N ASP A 187 -39.98 5.21 -27.55
CA ASP A 187 -38.85 4.28 -27.36
C ASP A 187 -38.29 3.80 -28.69
N LEU A 188 -36.98 3.55 -28.74
CA LEU A 188 -36.42 2.36 -29.38
C LEU A 188 -35.00 2.09 -28.87
N SER A 189 -34.90 0.91 -28.27
CA SER A 189 -33.75 0.14 -27.80
C SER A 189 -32.75 -0.25 -28.90
N SER A 190 -31.59 -0.77 -28.43
CA SER A 190 -30.47 -1.44 -29.15
C SER A 190 -29.30 -0.48 -29.50
N ASP A 191 -28.03 -0.69 -29.17
CA ASP A 191 -27.24 -1.90 -28.90
C ASP A 191 -26.05 -1.59 -27.95
N LEU A 192 -25.92 -2.33 -26.85
CA LEU A 192 -24.69 -2.45 -26.07
C LEU A 192 -24.41 -3.92 -25.81
N LEU A 193 -23.50 -4.47 -26.60
CA LEU A 193 -22.96 -5.82 -26.50
C LEU A 193 -22.19 -5.99 -25.19
N TRP A 194 -22.74 -6.81 -24.29
CA TRP A 194 -22.03 -7.39 -23.15
C TRP A 194 -21.26 -8.63 -23.62
N VAL A 195 -19.94 -8.61 -23.51
CA VAL A 195 -19.11 -9.81 -23.68
C VAL A 195 -18.78 -10.35 -22.29
N VAL A 196 -19.50 -11.38 -21.87
CA VAL A 196 -19.22 -12.21 -20.69
C VAL A 196 -18.36 -13.39 -21.15
N TRP A 197 -17.18 -13.57 -20.53
CA TRP A 197 -16.35 -14.76 -20.71
C TRP A 197 -16.85 -15.89 -19.79
N PRO A 198 -17.05 -17.13 -20.29
CA PRO A 198 -17.50 -18.26 -19.47
C PRO A 198 -16.32 -19.01 -18.84
N TRP A 199 -16.50 -19.42 -17.58
CA TRP A 199 -15.75 -20.52 -16.95
C TRP A 199 -16.64 -21.78 -16.97
N PRO A 200 -16.13 -22.98 -17.34
CA PRO A 200 -16.95 -24.18 -17.37
C PRO A 200 -16.83 -25.03 -16.08
N GLY A 201 -17.98 -25.54 -15.64
CA GLY A 201 -18.09 -26.86 -15.02
C GLY A 201 -18.29 -26.91 -13.50
N HIS A 202 -19.53 -26.98 -13.04
CA HIS A 202 -20.09 -28.21 -12.44
C HIS A 202 -21.61 -28.09 -12.24
N GLN A 203 -22.30 -29.18 -12.55
CA GLN A 203 -23.76 -29.33 -12.61
C GLN A 203 -24.40 -29.28 -11.21
N LEU A 204 -25.44 -28.46 -11.07
CA LEU A 204 -26.41 -28.54 -9.98
C LEU A 204 -27.52 -29.52 -10.37
N LEU A 205 -27.63 -30.59 -9.59
CA LEU A 205 -28.82 -31.43 -9.52
C LEU A 205 -29.85 -30.70 -8.66
N CYS A 206 -30.94 -30.25 -9.29
CA CYS A 206 -32.15 -29.81 -8.60
C CYS A 206 -33.20 -30.92 -8.67
N SER A 207 -33.87 -31.18 -7.55
CA SER A 207 -35.29 -31.53 -7.55
C SER A 207 -35.95 -31.14 -6.22
N PRO A 208 -37.26 -30.85 -6.23
CA PRO A 208 -37.91 -29.77 -5.46
C PRO A 208 -38.77 -30.30 -4.30
N LEU A 209 -39.27 -29.42 -3.42
CA LEU A 209 -40.52 -29.59 -2.62
C LEU A 209 -40.79 -28.25 -1.88
N ARG A 210 -41.77 -27.47 -2.38
CA ARG A 210 -43.13 -27.23 -1.84
C ARG A 210 -43.24 -26.26 -0.67
N GLU A 211 -43.89 -25.13 -0.95
CA GLU A 211 -44.58 -24.26 0.00
C GLU A 211 -45.82 -24.96 0.59
N THR A 212 -46.07 -24.76 1.88
CA THR A 212 -47.42 -24.56 2.45
C THR A 212 -47.34 -23.77 3.76
N GLU A 213 -48.31 -22.89 3.93
CA GLU A 213 -48.55 -21.89 4.98
C GLU A 213 -48.86 -22.46 6.37
N GLY A 214 -48.81 -21.59 7.40
CA GLY A 214 -49.44 -21.85 8.70
C GLY A 214 -49.15 -20.80 9.77
N TRP A 215 -50.03 -19.80 9.88
CA TRP A 215 -50.06 -18.76 10.92
C TRP A 215 -50.51 -19.30 12.29
N GLY A 216 -49.99 -18.72 13.37
CA GLY A 216 -50.49 -18.89 14.75
C GLY A 216 -50.04 -17.74 15.66
N LEU A 217 -51.02 -17.01 16.22
CA LEU A 217 -50.91 -15.76 16.98
C LEU A 217 -50.80 -15.96 18.52
N SER A 218 -49.96 -15.12 19.15
CA SER A 218 -50.11 -14.42 20.47
C SER A 218 -50.07 -15.20 21.81
N PRO A 219 -49.89 -14.53 22.99
CA PRO A 219 -49.04 -13.37 23.35
C PRO A 219 -48.31 -13.52 24.73
N GLY A 220 -47.40 -12.61 25.08
CA GLY A 220 -46.97 -12.43 26.48
C GLY A 220 -45.68 -11.64 26.72
N ALA A 221 -45.80 -10.32 26.95
CA ALA A 221 -44.77 -9.49 27.61
C ALA A 221 -44.85 -9.63 29.14
N PRO A 222 -43.82 -9.23 29.92
CA PRO A 222 -43.88 -7.86 30.46
C PRO A 222 -42.52 -7.12 30.66
N CYS A 223 -42.66 -5.79 30.65
CA CYS A 223 -42.03 -4.74 31.48
C CYS A 223 -40.50 -4.56 31.57
N LEU A 224 -40.05 -3.50 30.89
CA LEU A 224 -39.27 -2.36 31.40
C LEU A 224 -38.82 -2.39 32.88
N SER A 225 -37.51 -2.29 33.09
CA SER A 225 -36.92 -1.64 34.26
C SER A 225 -35.65 -0.89 33.84
N LEU A 226 -35.79 0.43 33.87
CA LEU A 226 -34.74 1.44 33.70
C LEU A 226 -33.97 1.52 35.03
N VAL A 227 -32.71 1.13 35.06
CA VAL A 227 -31.81 1.35 36.21
C VAL A 227 -30.78 2.39 35.82
N ILE A 228 -30.96 3.59 36.37
CA ILE A 228 -29.97 4.66 36.41
C ILE A 228 -29.00 4.31 37.54
N LEU A 229 -27.74 4.03 37.21
CA LEU A 229 -26.66 3.93 38.19
C LEU A 229 -25.76 5.15 38.06
N THR A 230 -26.01 6.13 38.93
CA THR A 230 -25.10 7.21 39.29
C THR A 230 -24.23 6.75 40.46
N SER A 231 -22.91 6.69 40.29
CA SER A 231 -21.92 7.13 41.30
C SER A 231 -20.50 6.83 40.82
N VAL A 232 -19.76 7.91 40.53
CA VAL A 232 -18.30 7.93 40.41
C VAL A 232 -17.76 8.47 41.73
N PRO A 233 -16.75 7.86 42.36
CA PRO A 233 -16.03 8.49 43.46
C PRO A 233 -14.96 9.44 42.91
N THR A 234 -15.02 10.69 43.40
CA THR A 234 -14.01 11.73 43.28
C THR A 234 -12.67 11.33 43.93
N PRO A 235 -11.52 11.62 43.30
CA PRO A 235 -10.27 11.84 44.02
C PRO A 235 -10.04 13.33 44.30
N THR A 236 -9.61 13.58 45.53
CA THR A 236 -9.26 14.85 46.16
C THR A 236 -8.00 15.50 45.55
N LEU A 237 -8.01 16.84 45.48
CA LEU A 237 -6.87 17.72 45.17
C LEU A 237 -5.78 17.67 46.24
N PRO A 238 -4.52 17.99 45.89
CA PRO A 238 -3.61 18.67 46.81
C PRO A 238 -3.15 20.05 46.30
N ASP A 239 -3.35 21.03 47.18
CA ASP A 239 -2.55 22.22 47.54
C ASP A 239 -1.72 22.99 46.47
N PRO A 240 -1.96 24.31 46.26
CA PRO A 240 -1.13 25.18 45.45
C PRO A 240 -0.10 25.92 46.32
N ASN A 241 1.08 25.33 46.52
CA ASN A 241 2.28 26.08 46.90
C ASN A 241 3.53 25.23 46.65
N LEU A 242 4.21 25.45 45.51
CA LEU A 242 5.65 25.22 45.36
C LEU A 242 6.16 25.93 44.09
N THR A 243 6.71 27.11 44.36
CA THR A 243 7.83 27.79 43.70
C THR A 243 8.42 27.21 42.40
N ARG A 244 8.28 28.02 41.34
CA ARG A 244 9.28 28.40 40.33
C ARG A 244 10.64 27.67 40.44
N ALA A 245 10.89 26.72 39.54
CA ALA A 245 12.23 26.22 39.23
C ALA A 245 12.45 26.30 37.71
N GLU A 246 13.41 27.12 37.34
CA GLU A 246 13.93 27.27 35.98
C GLU A 246 14.63 25.97 35.55
N LEU A 247 14.25 25.43 34.39
CA LEU A 247 14.96 24.30 33.80
C LEU A 247 16.06 24.84 32.89
N VAL A 248 17.23 25.09 33.50
CA VAL A 248 18.50 25.32 32.81
C VAL A 248 19.03 23.95 32.35
N LEU A 249 19.17 23.77 31.04
CA LEU A 249 19.85 22.62 30.44
C LEU A 249 21.36 22.82 30.55
N PRO A 250 22.14 21.89 31.15
CA PRO A 250 23.59 21.95 31.05
C PRO A 250 24.07 21.30 29.75
N LEU A 251 24.75 22.11 28.94
CA LEU A 251 25.73 21.67 27.95
C LEU A 251 26.84 20.89 28.65
N SER A 252 27.08 19.63 28.28
CA SER A 252 28.32 18.93 28.60
C SER A 252 28.99 18.39 27.33
N SER A 253 30.16 18.97 27.09
CA SER A 253 31.32 18.55 26.30
C SER A 253 31.48 17.07 25.93
N ALA A 254 31.85 16.85 24.67
CA ALA A 254 32.43 15.64 24.10
C ALA A 254 33.77 15.23 24.75
N PRO A 255 34.19 13.97 24.53
CA PRO A 255 35.55 13.77 24.03
C PRO A 255 35.66 12.68 22.94
N GLY A 256 36.67 12.84 22.08
CA GLY A 256 37.37 11.69 21.48
C GLY A 256 37.20 11.48 19.99
N ALA A 257 37.98 12.19 19.19
CA ALA A 257 38.27 11.86 17.80
C ALA A 257 39.13 10.59 17.72
N LEU A 258 38.82 9.70 16.77
CA LEU A 258 39.72 8.64 16.28
C LEU A 258 39.85 8.76 14.76
N PRO A 259 41.04 8.44 14.19
CA PRO A 259 41.50 9.00 12.93
C PRO A 259 41.03 8.23 11.68
N ALA A 260 40.92 8.97 10.58
CA ALA A 260 40.69 8.46 9.24
C ALA A 260 41.97 7.79 8.67
N PRO A 261 41.87 6.68 7.90
CA PRO A 261 42.97 6.19 7.11
C PRO A 261 43.07 6.95 5.77
N HIS A 262 44.31 7.36 5.44
CA HIS A 262 44.72 7.96 4.17
C HIS A 262 44.61 6.95 2.99
N PRO A 263 44.55 7.43 1.73
CA PRO A 263 44.18 6.64 0.57
C PRO A 263 45.38 5.90 -0.03
N ALA A 264 45.20 4.60 -0.29
CA ALA A 264 46.13 3.82 -1.10
C ALA A 264 45.82 4.00 -2.59
N GLN A 265 46.90 4.25 -3.34
CA GLN A 265 46.96 4.49 -4.77
C GLN A 265 46.41 3.29 -5.57
N LEU A 266 45.61 3.58 -6.61
CA LEU A 266 45.21 2.60 -7.63
C LEU A 266 45.82 3.02 -8.97
N GLU A 267 46.77 2.21 -9.45
CA GLU A 267 47.24 2.18 -10.84
C GLU A 267 46.52 1.03 -11.60
N PRO A 268 46.38 1.13 -12.94
CA PRO A 268 45.35 0.42 -13.70
C PRO A 268 45.82 -0.95 -14.21
N TRP A 269 44.98 -1.97 -14.03
CA TRP A 269 45.21 -3.31 -14.57
C TRP A 269 44.44 -3.51 -15.88
N HIS A 270 45.19 -3.46 -16.99
CA HIS A 270 44.78 -3.94 -18.30
C HIS A 270 45.06 -5.44 -18.45
N ASN A 271 44.10 -6.12 -19.09
CA ASN A 271 44.20 -7.39 -19.80
C ASN A 271 44.36 -8.66 -18.95
N TRP A 272 43.52 -9.64 -19.23
CA TRP A 272 43.85 -11.02 -19.66
C TRP A 272 42.61 -11.90 -19.51
N VAL A 273 41.96 -12.28 -20.63
CA VAL A 273 41.37 -13.63 -20.80
C VAL A 273 41.32 -13.95 -22.31
N ARG A 274 42.07 -14.97 -22.74
CA ARG A 274 41.80 -15.78 -23.94
C ARG A 274 40.88 -16.96 -23.54
N PRO A 275 39.98 -17.44 -24.42
CA PRO A 275 39.05 -18.51 -24.07
C PRO A 275 39.67 -19.90 -24.24
N GLY A 276 39.51 -20.75 -23.21
CA GLY A 276 39.70 -22.19 -23.28
C GLY A 276 38.44 -22.89 -23.78
N LYS A 277 38.62 -23.84 -24.71
CA LYS A 277 37.59 -24.72 -25.28
C LYS A 277 37.15 -25.79 -24.27
N GLY A 278 35.85 -26.08 -24.18
CA GLY A 278 35.38 -27.33 -23.55
C GLY A 278 33.92 -27.34 -23.09
N GLY A 279 33.00 -27.70 -23.99
CA GLY A 279 31.79 -28.53 -23.77
C GLY A 279 30.80 -28.22 -22.64
N ALA A 280 29.61 -27.73 -23.01
CA ALA A 280 28.29 -28.39 -22.88
C ALA A 280 27.17 -27.34 -22.81
N ALA A 281 26.25 -27.37 -23.79
CA ALA A 281 25.15 -26.41 -23.91
C ALA A 281 23.95 -26.77 -23.02
N PRO A 282 23.26 -25.76 -22.48
CA PRO A 282 21.86 -25.50 -22.80
C PRO A 282 21.71 -24.02 -23.20
N GLY A 283 20.80 -23.52 -24.02
CA GLY A 283 19.52 -23.96 -24.58
C GLY A 283 19.00 -22.76 -25.37
N ARG A 284 18.28 -23.00 -26.47
CA ARG A 284 17.99 -22.04 -27.56
C ARG A 284 17.05 -20.85 -27.22
N GLN A 285 17.00 -20.40 -25.97
CA GLN A 285 16.19 -19.24 -25.55
C GLN A 285 16.97 -17.93 -25.44
N ALA A 286 18.25 -17.94 -25.05
CA ALA A 286 19.08 -16.73 -25.01
C ALA A 286 19.32 -16.11 -26.40
N ALA A 287 19.36 -16.93 -27.46
CA ALA A 287 19.52 -16.45 -28.83
C ALA A 287 18.25 -15.76 -29.40
N ARG A 288 17.07 -16.01 -28.82
CA ARG A 288 15.83 -15.31 -29.21
C ARG A 288 15.73 -13.88 -28.66
N TRP A 289 16.48 -13.56 -27.60
CA TRP A 289 16.57 -12.21 -27.04
C TRP A 289 17.32 -11.25 -27.96
N ALA A 290 18.41 -11.70 -28.59
CA ALA A 290 19.20 -10.87 -29.51
C ALA A 290 18.53 -10.67 -30.89
N LEU A 291 17.73 -11.63 -31.36
CA LEU A 291 17.13 -11.61 -32.70
C LEU A 291 15.81 -10.81 -32.82
N ARG A 292 15.17 -10.41 -31.71
CA ARG A 292 14.03 -9.47 -31.73
C ARG A 292 14.44 -8.00 -31.72
N LEU A 293 15.71 -7.73 -31.46
CA LEU A 293 16.31 -6.41 -31.60
C LEU A 293 17.09 -6.41 -32.93
N GLY A 294 16.37 -6.28 -34.05
CA GLY A 294 17.00 -5.94 -35.32
C GLY A 294 17.83 -4.65 -35.20
N PRO A 295 18.72 -4.33 -36.15
CA PRO A 295 19.64 -3.20 -36.04
C PRO A 295 18.84 -1.92 -35.81
N GLN A 296 18.80 -1.48 -34.55
CA GLN A 296 18.17 -0.23 -34.19
C GLN A 296 19.08 0.86 -34.73
N ARG A 297 18.56 1.66 -35.66
CA ARG A 297 19.01 3.05 -35.74
C ARG A 297 18.96 3.57 -34.31
N GLU A 298 20.08 4.13 -33.82
CA GLU A 298 20.10 4.83 -32.54
C GLU A 298 18.84 5.70 -32.48
N PRO A 299 17.94 5.49 -31.51
CA PRO A 299 16.86 6.43 -31.34
C PRO A 299 17.54 7.77 -31.07
N PRO A 300 17.13 8.88 -31.72
CA PRO A 300 17.62 10.18 -31.30
C PRO A 300 17.41 10.26 -29.79
N PHE A 301 18.38 10.79 -29.06
CA PHE A 301 18.19 11.19 -27.67
C PHE A 301 17.01 12.15 -27.65
N VAL A 302 15.78 11.62 -27.48
CA VAL A 302 14.58 12.43 -27.43
C VAL A 302 14.65 13.04 -26.05
N HIS A 303 15.14 14.29 -25.99
CA HIS A 303 14.89 15.13 -24.84
C HIS A 303 13.41 14.97 -24.49
N PRO A 304 13.06 14.55 -23.26
CA PRO A 304 11.67 14.45 -22.87
C PRO A 304 11.00 15.78 -23.24
N PRO A 305 9.79 15.77 -23.81
CA PRO A 305 9.10 17.00 -24.15
C PRO A 305 9.16 17.93 -22.94
N SER A 306 9.40 19.21 -23.18
CA SER A 306 9.72 20.25 -22.18
C SER A 306 8.70 20.43 -21.04
N GLN A 307 7.68 19.57 -20.96
CA GLN A 307 6.56 19.60 -20.03
C GLN A 307 6.07 18.18 -19.65
N SER A 308 6.98 17.23 -19.45
CA SER A 308 6.65 15.92 -18.88
C SER A 308 6.30 16.05 -17.39
N CYS A 309 5.30 15.30 -16.90
CA CYS A 309 4.90 15.25 -15.49
C CYS A 309 5.47 14.04 -14.74
N PHE A 310 6.33 13.24 -15.37
CA PHE A 310 6.84 12.00 -14.81
C PHE A 310 8.33 11.81 -15.15
N ALA A 311 9.12 11.33 -14.18
CA ALA A 311 10.48 10.87 -14.42
C ALA A 311 10.81 9.63 -13.59
N VAL A 312 11.76 8.84 -14.07
CA VAL A 312 12.38 7.76 -13.31
C VAL A 312 13.81 8.15 -13.00
N VAL A 313 14.21 8.00 -11.74
CA VAL A 313 15.58 8.22 -11.28
C VAL A 313 16.13 6.90 -10.77
N LEU A 314 17.29 6.49 -11.28
CA LEU A 314 17.97 5.27 -10.87
C LEU A 314 19.08 5.58 -9.86
N GLY A 315 19.43 4.59 -9.06
CA GLY A 315 20.59 4.67 -8.17
C GLY A 315 20.39 3.91 -6.87
N GLY A 316 21.47 3.75 -6.11
CA GLY A 316 21.47 3.07 -4.83
C GLY A 316 21.20 4.01 -3.65
N PRO A 317 21.65 3.64 -2.44
CA PRO A 317 21.47 4.46 -1.23
C PRO A 317 22.12 5.84 -1.32
N GLN A 318 23.26 5.96 -2.02
CA GLN A 318 24.00 7.22 -2.16
C GLN A 318 23.23 8.22 -3.02
N GLU A 319 22.75 7.79 -4.19
CA GLU A 319 21.93 8.59 -5.09
C GLU A 319 20.59 8.95 -4.45
N THR A 320 19.97 8.01 -3.73
CA THR A 320 18.71 8.24 -3.00
C THR A 320 18.90 9.28 -1.89
N GLY A 321 20.02 9.23 -1.17
CA GLY A 321 20.36 10.23 -0.15
C GLY A 321 20.48 11.63 -0.74
N ARG A 322 21.17 11.77 -1.87
CA ARG A 322 21.26 13.05 -2.61
C ARG A 322 19.92 13.50 -3.17
N LEU A 323 19.10 12.58 -3.68
CA LEU A 323 17.76 12.90 -4.17
C LEU A 323 16.88 13.47 -3.04
N LEU A 324 16.97 12.90 -1.84
CA LEU A 324 16.22 13.33 -0.65
C LEU A 324 16.67 14.70 -0.08
N GLU A 325 17.79 15.26 -0.53
CA GLU A 325 18.18 16.64 -0.17
C GLU A 325 17.28 17.68 -0.84
N HIS A 326 16.62 17.30 -1.93
CA HIS A 326 15.70 18.15 -2.67
C HIS A 326 14.33 18.24 -2.01
N LYS A 327 13.67 19.39 -2.18
CA LYS A 327 12.31 19.60 -1.71
C LYS A 327 11.35 18.70 -2.49
N PHE A 328 10.49 17.96 -1.82
CA PHE A 328 9.32 17.36 -2.46
C PHE A 328 8.07 17.89 -1.77
N ASP A 329 6.94 17.92 -2.47
CA ASP A 329 5.66 18.32 -1.89
C ASP A 329 4.98 17.13 -1.20
N TYR A 330 5.41 15.90 -1.52
CA TYR A 330 5.08 14.66 -0.80
C TYR A 330 6.16 13.58 -1.05
N ILE A 331 6.46 12.74 -0.06
CA ILE A 331 7.32 11.56 -0.24
C ILE A 331 6.57 10.29 0.17
N PHE A 332 6.52 9.30 -0.72
CA PHE A 332 5.99 7.97 -0.45
C PHE A 332 7.15 6.97 -0.45
N PHE A 333 7.30 6.23 0.63
CA PHE A 333 8.36 5.23 0.78
C PHE A 333 7.79 3.90 1.24
N THR A 334 8.16 2.82 0.55
CA THR A 334 7.95 1.46 1.05
C THR A 334 9.29 0.78 1.27
N GLY A 335 9.49 0.19 2.45
CA GLY A 335 10.75 -0.47 2.80
C GLY A 335 10.83 -0.87 4.26
N ASN A 336 11.99 -0.67 4.89
CA ASN A 336 12.21 -1.07 6.28
C ASN A 336 12.24 0.14 7.25
N PRO A 337 11.98 -0.08 8.56
CA PRO A 337 11.93 1.01 9.54
C PRO A 337 13.20 1.83 9.68
N GLN A 338 14.38 1.23 9.48
CA GLN A 338 15.65 1.95 9.55
C GLN A 338 15.74 3.01 8.45
N VAL A 339 15.44 2.64 7.20
CA VAL A 339 15.46 3.58 6.07
C VAL A 339 14.27 4.55 6.14
N GLY A 340 13.11 4.11 6.63
CA GLY A 340 11.96 4.99 6.88
C GLY A 340 12.30 6.19 7.77
N LYS A 341 13.09 5.97 8.84
CA LYS A 341 13.60 7.05 9.70
C LYS A 341 14.52 8.02 8.95
N ILE A 342 15.36 7.53 8.04
CA ILE A 342 16.24 8.36 7.20
C ILE A 342 15.40 9.23 6.26
N VAL A 343 14.41 8.63 5.59
CA VAL A 343 13.49 9.34 4.69
C VAL A 343 12.74 10.44 5.44
N MET A 344 12.15 10.11 6.59
CA MET A 344 11.41 11.08 7.41
C MET A 344 12.31 12.22 7.93
N THR A 345 13.56 11.91 8.29
CA THR A 345 14.54 12.91 8.72
C THR A 345 14.89 13.87 7.58
N ALA A 346 15.04 13.37 6.35
CA ALA A 346 15.27 14.21 5.19
C ALA A 346 14.04 15.08 4.86
N ALA A 347 12.85 14.48 4.89
CA ALA A 347 11.57 15.17 4.66
C ALA A 347 11.34 16.33 5.64
N ALA A 348 11.73 16.15 6.90
CA ALA A 348 11.59 17.17 7.95
C ALA A 348 12.33 18.49 7.62
N LYS A 349 13.44 18.43 6.87
CA LYS A 349 14.19 19.64 6.44
C LYS A 349 13.35 20.59 5.58
N HIS A 350 12.35 20.05 4.88
CA HIS A 350 11.47 20.79 3.97
C HIS A 350 10.01 20.84 4.43
N LEU A 351 9.72 20.32 5.63
CA LEU A 351 8.35 20.08 6.15
C LEU A 351 7.49 19.27 5.16
N THR A 352 8.12 18.32 4.46
CA THR A 352 7.45 17.48 3.47
C THR A 352 6.65 16.38 4.19
N PRO A 353 5.33 16.25 3.92
CA PRO A 353 4.55 15.12 4.43
C PRO A 353 5.04 13.80 3.82
N VAL A 354 4.91 12.72 4.59
CA VAL A 354 5.37 11.39 4.20
C VAL A 354 4.30 10.32 4.41
N THR A 355 4.29 9.33 3.51
CA THR A 355 3.71 7.99 3.78
C THR A 355 4.85 7.00 3.85
N LEU A 356 4.90 6.23 4.94
CA LEU A 356 5.90 5.21 5.19
C LEU A 356 5.19 3.86 5.33
N GLU A 357 5.34 3.01 4.34
CA GLU A 357 4.87 1.62 4.34
C GLU A 357 6.04 0.70 4.75
N LEU A 358 6.07 0.25 6.00
CA LEU A 358 7.20 -0.46 6.57
C LEU A 358 6.85 -1.90 6.92
N GLY A 359 7.83 -2.67 7.35
CA GLY A 359 7.65 -4.07 7.75
C GLY A 359 7.39 -4.26 9.24
N GLY A 360 7.54 -5.51 9.67
CA GLY A 360 7.41 -5.93 11.06
C GLY A 360 7.12 -7.41 11.16
N LYS A 361 7.11 -7.96 12.38
CA LYS A 361 6.81 -9.38 12.59
C LYS A 361 5.31 -9.58 12.73
N ASN A 362 4.65 -10.02 11.66
CA ASN A 362 3.20 -10.22 11.64
C ASN A 362 2.80 -11.48 12.44
N PRO A 363 2.07 -11.36 13.56
CA PRO A 363 1.63 -12.50 14.34
C PRO A 363 0.49 -13.25 13.62
N CYS A 364 0.49 -14.57 13.74
CA CYS A 364 -0.63 -15.43 13.38
C CYS A 364 -1.06 -16.26 14.57
N TYR A 365 -2.14 -15.87 15.25
CA TYR A 365 -2.72 -16.68 16.33
C TYR A 365 -3.60 -17.79 15.74
N VAL A 366 -3.43 -19.02 16.22
CA VAL A 366 -4.21 -20.19 15.81
C VAL A 366 -4.83 -20.83 17.05
N ASP A 367 -6.16 -20.76 17.14
CA ASP A 367 -6.96 -21.31 18.22
C ASP A 367 -7.13 -22.83 18.11
N ASP A 368 -7.36 -23.53 19.22
CA ASP A 368 -7.54 -25.00 19.21
C ASP A 368 -8.81 -25.44 18.48
N ASN A 369 -9.81 -24.56 18.41
CA ASN A 369 -11.08 -24.79 17.75
C ASN A 369 -11.06 -24.35 16.27
N CYS A 370 -10.08 -24.82 15.50
CA CYS A 370 -10.05 -24.63 14.05
C CYS A 370 -9.56 -25.89 13.35
N ASP A 371 -9.88 -26.02 12.05
CA ASP A 371 -9.35 -27.12 11.24
C ASP A 371 -7.87 -26.88 10.90
N PRO A 372 -6.93 -27.70 11.42
CA PRO A 372 -5.50 -27.50 11.19
C PRO A 372 -5.12 -27.54 9.71
N GLN A 373 -5.83 -28.32 8.89
CA GLN A 373 -5.52 -28.43 7.46
C GLN A 373 -5.90 -27.15 6.70
N THR A 374 -7.05 -26.55 7.01
CA THR A 374 -7.44 -25.25 6.45
C THR A 374 -6.45 -24.15 6.84
N VAL A 375 -6.04 -24.11 8.10
CA VAL A 375 -5.02 -23.15 8.57
C VAL A 375 -3.70 -23.37 7.84
N ALA A 376 -3.22 -24.61 7.79
CA ALA A 376 -1.99 -24.97 7.09
C ALA A 376 -2.00 -24.56 5.62
N ASN A 377 -3.10 -24.80 4.90
CA ASN A 377 -3.25 -24.41 3.50
C ASN A 377 -3.08 -22.89 3.31
N ARG A 378 -3.74 -22.09 4.16
CA ARG A 378 -3.73 -20.63 4.06
C ARG A 378 -2.40 -20.02 4.51
N VAL A 379 -1.86 -20.50 5.63
CA VAL A 379 -0.60 -20.02 6.19
C VAL A 379 0.59 -20.43 5.31
N ALA A 380 0.66 -21.69 4.86
CA ALA A 380 1.74 -22.15 3.99
C ALA A 380 1.71 -21.42 2.64
N PHE A 381 0.53 -21.26 2.03
CA PHE A 381 0.39 -20.48 0.79
C PHE A 381 0.96 -19.08 0.97
N PHE A 382 0.47 -18.34 1.97
CA PHE A 382 0.85 -16.94 2.11
C PHE A 382 2.30 -16.76 2.59
N ARG A 383 2.81 -17.67 3.43
CA ARG A 383 4.21 -17.63 3.86
C ARG A 383 5.18 -17.95 2.72
N CYS A 384 4.83 -18.87 1.84
CA CYS A 384 5.73 -19.31 0.77
C CYS A 384 5.56 -18.50 -0.52
N PHE A 385 4.47 -17.74 -0.65
CA PHE A 385 4.26 -16.79 -1.73
C PHE A 385 5.42 -15.79 -1.81
N ASN A 386 6.01 -15.60 -2.99
CA ASN A 386 7.23 -14.81 -3.20
C ASN A 386 8.42 -15.24 -2.31
N ALA A 387 8.48 -16.52 -1.97
CA ALA A 387 9.42 -17.09 -1.00
C ALA A 387 9.40 -16.36 0.36
N GLY A 388 8.24 -15.85 0.79
CA GLY A 388 8.06 -15.17 2.08
C GLY A 388 8.63 -13.76 2.16
N GLN A 389 9.09 -13.19 1.05
CA GLN A 389 9.63 -11.84 0.95
C GLN A 389 8.50 -10.80 0.86
N THR A 390 7.65 -10.76 1.89
CA THR A 390 6.38 -10.03 1.87
C THR A 390 6.13 -9.39 3.23
N CYS A 391 5.98 -8.06 3.27
CA CYS A 391 5.85 -7.29 4.53
C CYS A 391 4.62 -7.68 5.37
N VAL A 392 3.64 -8.33 4.74
CA VAL A 392 2.38 -8.79 5.35
C VAL A 392 2.30 -10.31 5.49
N ALA A 393 3.31 -11.08 5.05
CA ALA A 393 3.28 -12.52 5.28
C ALA A 393 3.25 -12.82 6.80
N PRO A 394 2.52 -13.86 7.24
CA PRO A 394 2.60 -14.31 8.63
C PRO A 394 4.06 -14.60 8.94
N ASP A 395 4.60 -13.94 9.95
CA ASP A 395 6.02 -14.03 10.26
C ASP A 395 6.29 -15.12 11.31
N TYR A 396 5.34 -15.33 12.21
CA TYR A 396 5.36 -16.42 13.20
C TYR A 396 3.95 -16.85 13.60
N VAL A 397 3.81 -18.08 14.08
CA VAL A 397 2.55 -18.62 14.60
C VAL A 397 2.58 -18.66 16.12
N LEU A 398 1.47 -18.30 16.76
CA LEU A 398 1.19 -18.50 18.18
C LEU A 398 0.05 -19.50 18.33
N CYS A 399 0.29 -20.63 18.99
CA CYS A 399 -0.75 -21.63 19.24
C CYS A 399 -0.45 -22.47 20.50
N SER A 400 -1.40 -23.30 20.94
CA SER A 400 -1.16 -24.26 22.01
C SER A 400 -0.17 -25.37 21.57
N PRO A 401 0.47 -26.09 22.50
CA PRO A 401 1.22 -27.31 22.18
C PRO A 401 0.36 -28.35 21.42
N GLU A 402 -0.91 -28.49 21.78
CA GLU A 402 -1.86 -29.42 21.18
C GLU A 402 -2.15 -29.07 19.72
N MET A 403 -2.37 -27.78 19.43
CA MET A 403 -2.56 -27.28 18.07
C MET A 403 -1.27 -27.36 17.26
N GLN A 404 -0.10 -27.10 17.85
CA GLN A 404 1.18 -27.31 17.16
C GLN A 404 1.35 -28.76 16.69
N ALA A 405 1.02 -29.73 17.54
CA ALA A 405 1.12 -31.16 17.20
C ALA A 405 0.25 -31.55 16.00
N GLN A 406 -0.89 -30.88 15.82
CA GLN A 406 -1.79 -31.10 14.68
C GLN A 406 -1.39 -30.27 13.44
N LEU A 407 -0.93 -29.04 13.65
CA LEU A 407 -0.62 -28.09 12.59
C LEU A 407 0.66 -28.45 11.83
N VAL A 408 1.68 -28.99 12.49
CA VAL A 408 2.95 -29.34 11.83
C VAL A 408 2.75 -30.40 10.72
N PRO A 409 2.10 -31.56 10.96
CA PRO A 409 1.80 -32.50 9.88
C PRO A 409 0.94 -31.90 8.76
N ALA A 410 -0.04 -31.06 9.11
CA ALA A 410 -0.89 -30.38 8.14
C ALA A 410 -0.10 -29.39 7.25
N LEU A 411 0.86 -28.67 7.82
CA LEU A 411 1.79 -27.79 7.12
C LEU A 411 2.69 -28.58 6.17
N GLN A 412 3.24 -29.71 6.61
CA GLN A 412 4.02 -30.60 5.75
C GLN A 412 3.18 -31.06 4.55
N SER A 413 1.95 -31.52 4.80
CA SER A 413 1.02 -31.93 3.74
C SER A 413 0.72 -30.80 2.75
N ALA A 414 0.45 -29.59 3.24
CA ALA A 414 0.18 -28.43 2.40
C ALA A 414 1.40 -28.05 1.54
N ILE A 415 2.60 -27.99 2.14
CA ILE A 415 3.86 -27.66 1.46
C ILE A 415 4.17 -28.68 0.37
N THR A 416 4.12 -29.98 0.69
CA THR A 416 4.33 -31.06 -0.29
C THR A 416 3.30 -30.99 -1.42
N ARG A 417 2.03 -30.70 -1.12
CA ARG A 417 1.00 -30.53 -2.16
C ARG A 417 1.27 -29.33 -3.08
N PHE A 418 1.80 -28.24 -2.55
CA PHE A 418 2.04 -27.02 -3.34
C PHE A 418 3.32 -27.08 -4.17
N TYR A 419 4.38 -27.68 -3.63
CA TYR A 419 5.73 -27.59 -4.21
C TYR A 419 6.35 -28.95 -4.57
N GLY A 420 5.68 -30.06 -4.23
CA GLY A 420 6.21 -31.42 -4.42
C GLY A 420 7.16 -31.86 -3.31
N ASP A 421 7.71 -33.07 -3.45
CA ASP A 421 8.69 -33.63 -2.52
C ASP A 421 10.07 -32.96 -2.64
N ASP A 422 10.34 -32.33 -3.78
CA ASP A 422 11.51 -31.49 -4.02
C ASP A 422 11.08 -30.05 -4.36
N PRO A 423 10.89 -29.18 -3.34
CA PRO A 423 10.45 -27.81 -3.57
C PRO A 423 11.43 -26.97 -4.40
N GLN A 424 12.72 -27.35 -4.47
CA GLN A 424 13.72 -26.58 -5.23
C GLN A 424 13.43 -26.62 -6.73
N SER A 425 13.00 -27.77 -7.26
CA SER A 425 12.62 -27.92 -8.66
C SER A 425 11.22 -27.39 -8.99
N SER A 426 10.45 -26.94 -7.99
CA SER A 426 9.11 -26.41 -8.20
C SER A 426 9.15 -25.08 -8.97
N PRO A 427 8.40 -24.96 -10.09
CA PRO A 427 8.30 -23.69 -10.82
C PRO A 427 7.47 -22.62 -10.07
N ASN A 428 6.84 -22.99 -8.95
CA ASN A 428 5.93 -22.13 -8.19
C ASN A 428 6.58 -21.55 -6.92
N LEU A 429 7.86 -21.82 -6.68
CA LEU A 429 8.60 -21.28 -5.53
C LEU A 429 9.67 -20.31 -6.03
N GLY A 430 9.59 -19.06 -5.57
CA GLY A 430 10.57 -18.02 -5.90
C GLY A 430 11.96 -18.28 -5.31
N ARG A 431 12.88 -17.31 -5.48
CA ARG A 431 14.21 -17.32 -4.88
C ARG A 431 14.43 -16.11 -3.99
N ILE A 432 15.41 -16.24 -3.09
CA ILE A 432 15.83 -15.10 -2.28
C ILE A 432 16.52 -14.09 -3.19
N ILE A 433 16.12 -12.81 -3.08
CA ILE A 433 16.49 -11.75 -4.02
C ILE A 433 18.01 -11.55 -4.22
N SER A 434 18.83 -11.88 -3.23
CA SER A 434 20.28 -11.68 -3.30
C SER A 434 21.06 -12.53 -2.30
N GLN A 435 22.38 -12.64 -2.54
CA GLN A 435 23.34 -13.29 -1.66
C GLN A 435 23.28 -12.79 -0.21
N LYS A 436 23.18 -11.47 -0.03
CA LYS A 436 23.11 -10.84 1.30
C LYS A 436 21.86 -11.28 2.07
N HIS A 437 20.71 -11.28 1.40
CA HIS A 437 19.45 -11.70 2.01
C HIS A 437 19.44 -13.22 2.28
N PHE A 438 20.04 -14.01 1.38
CA PHE A 438 20.19 -15.45 1.54
C PHE A 438 21.04 -15.80 2.76
N GLN A 439 22.22 -15.19 2.92
CA GLN A 439 23.11 -15.46 4.04
C GLN A 439 22.47 -15.10 5.39
N ARG A 440 21.75 -13.96 5.45
CA ARG A 440 20.99 -13.58 6.64
C ARG A 440 19.95 -14.65 7.00
N LEU A 441 19.11 -15.05 6.05
CA LEU A 441 18.06 -16.05 6.26
C LEU A 441 18.63 -17.42 6.64
N ARG A 442 19.71 -17.85 5.99
CA ARG A 442 20.41 -19.09 6.32
C ARG A 442 20.92 -19.08 7.77
N GLY A 443 21.38 -17.93 8.26
CA GLY A 443 21.75 -17.76 9.67
C GLY A 443 20.59 -17.93 10.66
N LEU A 444 19.34 -17.72 10.22
CA LEU A 444 18.16 -17.93 11.07
C LEU A 444 17.76 -19.40 11.20
N LEU A 445 18.20 -20.27 10.29
CA LEU A 445 17.86 -21.70 10.29
C LEU A 445 18.44 -22.47 11.49
N SER A 446 19.45 -21.92 12.16
CA SER A 446 20.00 -22.50 13.39
C SER A 446 19.20 -22.16 14.65
N CYS A 447 18.09 -21.42 14.53
CA CYS A 447 17.22 -21.08 15.66
C CYS A 447 16.20 -22.20 15.91
N GLY A 448 15.97 -22.54 17.19
CA GLY A 448 15.05 -23.61 17.57
C GLY A 448 15.38 -24.96 16.91
N ARG A 449 14.34 -25.73 16.59
CA ARG A 449 14.44 -27.05 15.94
C ARG A 449 13.66 -27.06 14.63
N VAL A 450 14.37 -27.39 13.54
CA VAL A 450 13.76 -27.60 12.22
C VAL A 450 12.92 -28.88 12.23
N VAL A 451 11.64 -28.77 11.90
CA VAL A 451 10.72 -29.92 11.78
C VAL A 451 10.22 -30.17 10.35
N ILE A 452 10.30 -29.15 9.49
CA ILE A 452 10.01 -29.22 8.06
C ILE A 452 11.08 -28.42 7.34
N GLY A 453 11.59 -28.91 6.21
CA GLY A 453 12.53 -28.19 5.36
C GLY A 453 13.93 -28.07 5.96
N GLY A 454 14.50 -26.85 5.91
CA GLY A 454 15.86 -26.54 6.38
C GLY A 454 16.96 -26.67 5.33
N GLN A 455 16.65 -27.22 4.14
CA GLN A 455 17.60 -27.27 3.03
C GLN A 455 17.79 -25.87 2.43
N SER A 456 19.01 -25.58 1.99
CA SER A 456 19.34 -24.36 1.28
C SER A 456 20.44 -24.59 0.25
N ASP A 457 20.36 -23.88 -0.88
CA ASP A 457 21.38 -23.87 -1.93
C ASP A 457 21.79 -22.44 -2.25
N GLU A 458 23.05 -22.12 -2.00
CA GLU A 458 23.61 -20.79 -2.18
C GLU A 458 23.75 -20.40 -3.66
N CYS A 459 23.99 -21.38 -4.54
CA CYS A 459 24.16 -21.14 -5.98
C CYS A 459 22.84 -20.77 -6.66
N ASP A 460 21.73 -21.27 -6.13
CA ASP A 460 20.37 -21.02 -6.63
C ASP A 460 19.62 -19.99 -5.75
N LEU A 461 20.25 -19.46 -4.70
CA LEU A 461 19.61 -18.60 -3.70
C LEU A 461 18.30 -19.20 -3.14
N TYR A 462 18.29 -20.53 -3.00
CA TYR A 462 17.13 -21.32 -2.60
C TYR A 462 17.15 -21.62 -1.11
N ILE A 463 16.03 -21.38 -0.43
CA ILE A 463 15.78 -21.87 0.92
C ILE A 463 14.44 -22.59 0.90
N ALA A 464 14.42 -23.84 1.36
CA ALA A 464 13.20 -24.64 1.41
C ALA A 464 12.16 -23.99 2.34
N PRO A 465 10.85 -24.13 2.06
CA PRO A 465 9.80 -23.86 3.04
C PRO A 465 10.12 -24.56 4.36
N THR A 466 10.40 -23.78 5.40
CA THR A 466 10.97 -24.27 6.65
C THR A 466 10.05 -23.94 7.82
N VAL A 467 9.79 -24.92 8.68
CA VAL A 467 9.05 -24.72 9.93
C VAL A 467 9.97 -25.00 11.11
N LEU A 468 10.04 -24.04 12.03
CA LEU A 468 10.82 -24.12 13.26
C LEU A 468 9.88 -24.26 14.45
N VAL A 469 10.20 -25.15 15.37
CA VAL A 469 9.54 -25.26 16.68
C VAL A 469 10.58 -25.09 17.80
N ASP A 470 10.14 -25.04 19.05
CA ASP A 470 11.01 -24.87 20.22
C ASP A 470 11.86 -23.58 20.16
N VAL A 471 11.38 -22.57 19.42
CA VAL A 471 12.03 -21.29 19.22
C VAL A 471 11.87 -20.42 20.47
N GLN A 472 12.97 -19.82 20.92
CA GLN A 472 12.95 -18.89 22.03
C GLN A 472 12.64 -17.48 21.55
N GLU A 473 11.98 -16.69 22.40
CA GLU A 473 11.69 -15.29 22.12
C GLU A 473 12.97 -14.49 21.81
N THR A 474 14.08 -14.81 22.46
CA THR A 474 15.39 -14.17 22.28
C THR A 474 16.15 -14.61 21.04
N ASP A 475 15.70 -15.66 20.35
CA ASP A 475 16.38 -16.16 19.14
C ASP A 475 16.34 -15.11 18.03
N PRO A 476 17.41 -14.98 17.21
CA PRO A 476 17.44 -14.02 16.10
C PRO A 476 16.20 -14.08 15.19
N VAL A 477 15.69 -15.29 14.90
CA VAL A 477 14.48 -15.48 14.08
C VAL A 477 13.23 -14.83 14.69
N MET A 478 13.22 -14.54 15.99
CA MET A 478 12.15 -13.84 16.70
C MET A 478 12.43 -12.36 17.00
N GLN A 479 13.66 -11.89 16.74
CA GLN A 479 14.09 -10.51 17.01
C GLN A 479 14.03 -9.60 15.77
N GLU A 480 14.20 -10.15 14.58
CA GLU A 480 14.08 -9.40 13.32
C GLU A 480 12.93 -9.91 12.45
N GLU A 481 12.46 -9.08 11.51
CA GLU A 481 11.55 -9.50 10.45
C GLU A 481 12.22 -10.57 9.59
N ILE A 482 11.55 -11.73 9.43
CA ILE A 482 12.19 -12.86 8.75
C ILE A 482 12.27 -12.59 7.26
N PHE A 483 11.16 -12.19 6.60
CA PHE A 483 11.15 -11.86 5.17
C PHE A 483 11.75 -12.95 4.27
N GLY A 484 11.34 -14.20 4.49
CA GLY A 484 11.83 -15.40 3.80
C GLY A 484 10.97 -16.63 4.10
N PRO A 485 11.25 -17.82 3.57
CA PRO A 485 10.35 -18.97 3.66
C PRO A 485 10.51 -19.76 4.97
N ILE A 486 10.76 -19.08 6.10
CA ILE A 486 10.96 -19.68 7.42
C ILE A 486 9.79 -19.27 8.33
N LEU A 487 9.12 -20.24 8.96
CA LEU A 487 7.96 -20.05 9.83
C LEU A 487 8.21 -20.64 11.22
N PRO A 488 8.59 -19.82 12.21
CA PRO A 488 8.62 -20.25 13.60
C PRO A 488 7.22 -20.40 14.19
N ILE A 489 7.02 -21.46 14.96
CA ILE A 489 5.84 -21.69 15.80
C ILE A 489 6.27 -21.51 17.26
N VAL A 490 5.54 -20.66 17.97
CA VAL A 490 5.79 -20.33 19.38
C VAL A 490 4.57 -20.76 20.20
N ASN A 491 4.79 -21.62 21.19
CA ASN A 491 3.69 -22.09 22.01
C ASN A 491 3.25 -21.05 23.04
N VAL A 492 1.93 -20.90 23.16
CA VAL A 492 1.26 -20.08 24.18
C VAL A 492 0.22 -20.92 24.91
N ARG A 493 0.05 -20.66 26.21
CA ARG A 493 -0.85 -21.39 27.12
C ARG A 493 -2.29 -20.92 27.04
N SER A 494 -2.54 -19.74 26.49
CA SER A 494 -3.88 -19.19 26.33
C SER A 494 -3.92 -18.04 25.33
N LEU A 495 -5.13 -17.70 24.87
CA LEU A 495 -5.41 -16.50 24.10
C LEU A 495 -4.91 -15.21 24.81
N GLY A 496 -5.04 -15.14 26.14
CA GLY A 496 -4.55 -13.98 26.90
C GLY A 496 -3.04 -13.80 26.77
N GLN A 497 -2.29 -14.90 26.93
CA GLN A 497 -0.83 -14.87 26.74
C GLN A 497 -0.43 -14.51 25.30
N ALA A 498 -1.19 -14.98 24.30
CA ALA A 498 -0.97 -14.61 22.91
C ALA A 498 -1.12 -13.10 22.68
N ILE A 499 -2.17 -12.50 23.23
CA ILE A 499 -2.43 -11.06 23.14
C ILE A 499 -1.31 -10.28 23.85
N ASP A 500 -0.90 -10.70 25.05
CA ASP A 500 0.20 -10.07 25.78
C ASP A 500 1.53 -10.20 25.03
N PHE A 501 1.76 -11.34 24.37
CA PHE A 501 2.93 -11.58 23.52
C PHE A 501 3.00 -10.62 22.33
N ILE A 502 1.86 -10.36 21.71
CA ILE A 502 1.75 -9.42 20.59
C ILE A 502 1.96 -7.98 21.09
N ASN A 503 1.28 -7.59 22.18
CA ASN A 503 1.28 -6.20 22.67
C ASN A 503 2.61 -5.73 23.26
N ARG A 504 3.48 -6.65 23.70
CA ARG A 504 4.83 -6.30 24.18
C ARG A 504 5.85 -6.02 23.06
N ARG A 505 5.44 -6.15 21.80
CA ARG A 505 6.27 -5.93 20.61
C ARG A 505 5.82 -4.69 19.86
N GLU A 506 6.67 -4.28 18.92
CA GLU A 506 6.30 -3.27 17.93
C GLU A 506 5.03 -3.67 17.16
N LYS A 507 4.19 -2.68 16.88
CA LYS A 507 2.93 -2.90 16.16
C LYS A 507 3.24 -3.40 14.73
N PRO A 508 2.70 -4.57 14.33
CA PRO A 508 3.01 -5.16 13.03
C PRO A 508 2.22 -4.48 11.90
N LEU A 509 2.64 -4.73 10.66
CA LEU A 509 1.88 -4.27 9.49
C LEU A 509 0.57 -5.03 9.35
N ALA A 510 0.57 -6.33 9.65
CA ALA A 510 -0.62 -7.17 9.65
C ALA A 510 -0.69 -8.10 10.86
N LEU A 511 -1.90 -8.51 11.21
CA LEU A 511 -2.18 -9.47 12.28
C LEU A 511 -3.24 -10.48 11.82
N TYR A 512 -3.01 -11.75 12.11
CA TYR A 512 -3.88 -12.86 11.72
C TYR A 512 -4.40 -13.61 12.94
N ALA A 513 -5.69 -13.98 12.89
CA ALA A 513 -6.32 -14.81 13.92
C ALA A 513 -7.20 -15.89 13.28
N PHE A 514 -6.88 -17.16 13.52
CA PHE A 514 -7.65 -18.32 13.07
C PHE A 514 -8.43 -18.91 14.25
N SER A 515 -9.76 -18.97 14.13
CA SER A 515 -10.67 -19.59 15.08
C SER A 515 -12.07 -19.73 14.48
N ASN A 516 -12.77 -20.84 14.80
CA ASN A 516 -14.21 -20.96 14.54
C ASN A 516 -15.05 -20.12 15.51
N SER A 517 -14.46 -19.62 16.61
CA SER A 517 -15.12 -18.73 17.55
C SER A 517 -14.97 -17.26 17.12
N SER A 518 -16.09 -16.66 16.69
CA SER A 518 -16.11 -15.22 16.38
C SER A 518 -15.75 -14.35 17.59
N GLN A 519 -15.97 -14.83 18.82
CA GLN A 519 -15.59 -14.12 20.05
C GLN A 519 -14.07 -14.07 20.22
N VAL A 520 -13.36 -15.15 19.89
CA VAL A 520 -11.88 -15.20 19.91
C VAL A 520 -11.31 -14.20 18.91
N VAL A 521 -11.78 -14.23 17.65
CA VAL A 521 -11.32 -13.31 16.61
C VAL A 521 -11.60 -11.85 17.00
N LYS A 522 -12.79 -11.55 17.50
CA LYS A 522 -13.15 -10.19 17.97
C LYS A 522 -12.29 -9.74 19.14
N ARG A 523 -11.94 -10.65 20.06
CA ARG A 523 -11.09 -10.32 21.20
C ARG A 523 -9.66 -10.00 20.78
N VAL A 524 -9.06 -10.77 19.87
CA VAL A 524 -7.73 -10.44 19.32
C VAL A 524 -7.78 -9.07 18.64
N LEU A 525 -8.78 -8.84 17.77
CA LEU A 525 -8.97 -7.56 17.08
C LEU A 525 -9.10 -6.38 18.06
N ALA A 526 -9.91 -6.52 19.11
CA ALA A 526 -10.19 -5.43 20.05
C ALA A 526 -9.02 -5.15 21.03
N GLN A 527 -8.16 -6.13 21.28
CA GLN A 527 -7.11 -6.05 22.32
C GLN A 527 -5.70 -5.93 21.74
N THR A 528 -5.55 -5.73 20.43
CA THR A 528 -4.26 -5.55 19.74
C THR A 528 -4.32 -4.35 18.79
N SER A 529 -3.17 -3.95 18.23
CA SER A 529 -3.07 -2.87 17.23
C SER A 529 -2.10 -3.27 16.12
N SER A 530 -2.55 -3.19 14.88
CA SER A 530 -1.80 -3.49 13.66
C SER A 530 -2.26 -2.58 12.52
N GLY A 531 -1.54 -2.57 11.39
CA GLY A 531 -1.97 -1.86 10.19
C GLY A 531 -3.25 -2.46 9.58
N GLY A 532 -3.18 -3.76 9.26
CA GLY A 532 -4.32 -4.59 8.85
C GLY A 532 -4.60 -5.73 9.83
N PHE A 533 -5.84 -6.22 9.83
CA PHE A 533 -6.25 -7.42 10.57
C PHE A 533 -7.06 -8.33 9.66
N CYS A 534 -6.77 -9.63 9.68
CA CYS A 534 -7.56 -10.62 8.95
C CYS A 534 -7.89 -11.81 9.85
N GLY A 535 -9.19 -12.13 9.92
CA GLY A 535 -9.69 -13.30 10.62
C GLY A 535 -9.85 -14.47 9.64
N ASN A 536 -9.30 -15.63 9.99
CA ASN A 536 -9.39 -16.87 9.23
C ASN A 536 -8.80 -16.82 7.80
N ASP A 537 -8.07 -15.78 7.41
CA ASP A 537 -7.34 -15.70 6.14
C ASP A 537 -6.10 -14.81 6.31
N GLY A 538 -5.26 -14.73 5.27
CA GLY A 538 -4.06 -13.90 5.24
C GLY A 538 -4.01 -12.97 4.03
N PHE A 539 -3.96 -13.54 2.83
CA PHE A 539 -3.64 -12.81 1.60
C PHE A 539 -4.77 -11.85 1.14
N MET A 540 -6.03 -12.24 1.34
CA MET A 540 -7.17 -11.62 0.63
C MET A 540 -7.41 -10.14 0.95
N HIS A 541 -7.10 -9.68 2.16
CA HIS A 541 -7.32 -8.28 2.54
C HIS A 541 -6.54 -7.28 1.66
N LEU A 542 -5.43 -7.71 1.07
CA LEU A 542 -4.59 -6.91 0.15
C LEU A 542 -5.25 -6.65 -1.21
N THR A 543 -6.27 -7.43 -1.55
CA THR A 543 -6.95 -7.35 -2.86
C THR A 543 -8.12 -6.37 -2.84
N LEU A 544 -8.51 -5.89 -1.66
CA LEU A 544 -9.65 -5.02 -1.44
C LEU A 544 -9.23 -3.55 -1.47
N ALA A 545 -9.26 -2.93 -2.65
CA ALA A 545 -8.97 -1.50 -2.83
C ALA A 545 -9.93 -0.53 -2.09
N SER A 546 -10.98 -1.07 -1.45
CA SER A 546 -11.89 -0.33 -0.55
C SER A 546 -11.42 -0.31 0.90
N LEU A 547 -10.37 -1.07 1.25
CA LEU A 547 -9.70 -0.99 2.55
C LEU A 547 -8.44 -0.13 2.41
N PRO A 548 -8.14 0.75 3.38
CA PRO A 548 -6.85 1.41 3.41
C PRO A 548 -5.76 0.38 3.72
N PHE A 549 -4.69 0.38 2.94
CA PHE A 549 -3.49 -0.37 3.24
C PHE A 549 -2.45 0.59 3.81
N GLY A 550 -1.98 0.33 5.03
CA GLY A 550 -0.99 1.16 5.72
C GLY A 550 -0.59 0.59 7.07
N GLY A 551 0.59 0.96 7.55
CA GLY A 551 1.09 0.59 8.88
C GLY A 551 0.66 1.54 10.00
N VAL A 552 1.05 1.20 11.23
CA VAL A 552 0.87 2.02 12.42
C VAL A 552 2.06 1.89 13.36
N GLY A 553 2.61 3.01 13.82
CA GLY A 553 3.82 3.00 14.66
C GLY A 553 5.04 2.57 13.85
N SER A 554 5.79 1.57 14.32
CA SER A 554 7.02 1.12 13.63
C SER A 554 6.76 0.45 12.27
N SER A 555 5.55 -0.08 12.03
CA SER A 555 5.17 -0.62 10.73
C SER A 555 4.75 0.43 9.71
N GLY A 556 4.59 1.69 10.11
CA GLY A 556 4.34 2.77 9.16
C GLY A 556 3.46 3.91 9.65
N MET A 557 3.25 4.85 8.74
CA MET A 557 2.29 5.95 8.87
C MET A 557 1.75 6.36 7.49
N GLY A 558 0.50 6.80 7.46
CA GLY A 558 -0.24 7.01 6.20
C GLY A 558 -0.87 5.71 5.72
N ASN A 559 -1.55 5.78 4.57
CA ASN A 559 -2.14 4.63 3.90
C ASN A 559 -2.36 4.94 2.42
N TYR A 560 -2.64 3.91 1.64
CA TYR A 560 -3.02 4.04 0.22
C TYR A 560 -3.95 2.88 -0.19
N HIS A 561 -4.05 2.64 -1.51
CA HIS A 561 -5.02 1.82 -2.27
C HIS A 561 -6.28 2.57 -2.65
N GLY A 562 -6.72 2.38 -3.90
CA GLY A 562 -7.94 2.97 -4.44
C GLY A 562 -8.09 4.47 -4.15
N LYS A 563 -9.19 4.82 -3.47
CA LYS A 563 -9.47 6.22 -3.10
C LYS A 563 -8.47 6.75 -2.06
N PHE A 564 -7.95 5.91 -1.17
CA PHE A 564 -6.97 6.31 -0.17
C PHE A 564 -5.66 6.76 -0.82
N SER A 565 -5.24 6.13 -1.93
CA SER A 565 -4.12 6.65 -2.74
C SER A 565 -4.39 8.07 -3.25
N PHE A 566 -5.59 8.33 -3.81
CA PHE A 566 -5.96 9.66 -4.29
C PHE A 566 -5.94 10.70 -3.15
N ASP A 567 -6.52 10.36 -2.00
CA ASP A 567 -6.57 11.24 -0.83
C ASP A 567 -5.16 11.50 -0.27
N THR A 568 -4.32 10.47 -0.16
CA THR A 568 -2.92 10.58 0.31
C THR A 568 -2.10 11.57 -0.51
N PHE A 569 -2.31 11.62 -1.82
CA PHE A 569 -1.63 12.56 -2.70
C PHE A 569 -2.42 13.84 -2.98
N SER A 570 -3.46 14.14 -2.19
CA SER A 570 -4.27 15.35 -2.28
C SER A 570 -4.24 16.14 -0.97
N HIS A 571 -4.11 17.46 -1.06
CA HIS A 571 -4.42 18.35 0.04
C HIS A 571 -5.94 18.59 0.10
N HIS A 572 -6.54 18.32 1.26
CA HIS A 572 -7.96 18.54 1.54
C HIS A 572 -8.18 19.97 2.05
N ARG A 573 -8.35 20.91 1.12
CA ARG A 573 -8.54 22.33 1.41
C ARG A 573 -9.97 22.63 1.90
N ALA A 574 -10.08 23.08 3.14
CA ALA A 574 -11.34 23.57 3.69
C ALA A 574 -11.73 24.93 3.05
N CYS A 575 -12.95 25.01 2.53
CA CYS A 575 -13.50 26.20 1.89
C CYS A 575 -14.81 26.60 2.57
N LEU A 576 -14.89 27.87 3.01
CA LEU A 576 -16.13 28.50 3.48
C LEU A 576 -16.37 29.77 2.66
N LEU A 577 -17.41 29.76 1.84
CA LEU A 577 -17.83 30.91 1.05
C LEU A 577 -19.04 31.55 1.71
N ARG A 578 -18.83 32.70 2.35
CA ARG A 578 -19.90 33.54 2.88
C ARG A 578 -20.53 34.37 1.78
N ARG A 579 -21.82 34.68 1.90
CA ARG A 579 -22.48 35.60 0.97
C ARG A 579 -22.03 37.04 1.24
N PRO A 580 -21.78 37.87 0.21
CA PRO A 580 -21.57 39.30 0.38
C PRO A 580 -22.92 39.94 0.77
N GLY A 581 -23.17 40.08 2.07
CA GLY A 581 -24.45 40.56 2.61
C GLY A 581 -24.71 40.04 4.02
N LEU A 582 -25.92 40.25 4.54
CA LEU A 582 -26.34 39.79 5.88
C LEU A 582 -25.51 40.37 7.04
N GLU A 583 -24.86 41.51 6.84
CA GLU A 583 -23.96 42.12 7.83
C GLU A 583 -24.65 42.42 9.17
N LYS A 584 -25.95 42.75 9.13
CA LYS A 584 -26.77 42.92 10.35
C LYS A 584 -26.91 41.62 11.18
N ILE A 585 -26.96 40.46 10.52
CA ILE A 585 -26.96 39.15 11.21
C ILE A 585 -25.58 38.91 11.81
N TYR A 586 -24.52 39.29 11.08
CA TYR A 586 -23.14 39.10 11.52
C TYR A 586 -22.72 40.09 12.62
N ALA A 587 -23.41 41.23 12.75
CA ALA A 587 -23.16 42.25 13.77
C ALA A 587 -23.15 41.71 15.20
N ILE A 588 -23.85 40.59 15.44
CA ILE A 588 -23.88 39.94 16.75
C ILE A 588 -22.50 39.49 17.25
N ARG A 589 -21.54 39.22 16.34
CA ARG A 589 -20.15 38.87 16.70
C ARG A 589 -19.23 40.07 16.87
N TYR A 590 -19.67 41.26 16.47
CA TYR A 590 -18.86 42.46 16.54
C TYR A 590 -18.97 43.14 17.91
N PRO A 591 -17.94 43.90 18.32
CA PRO A 591 -18.04 44.79 19.47
C PRO A 591 -19.12 45.89 19.28
N PRO A 592 -19.74 46.38 20.36
CA PRO A 592 -19.52 45.98 21.75
C PRO A 592 -20.20 44.64 22.09
N HIS A 593 -19.50 43.82 22.87
CA HIS A 593 -20.00 42.50 23.27
C HIS A 593 -21.01 42.62 24.40
N THR A 594 -22.10 41.86 24.32
CA THR A 594 -23.13 41.81 25.37
C THR A 594 -23.42 40.36 25.77
N PRO A 595 -23.88 40.09 27.00
CA PRO A 595 -24.28 38.75 27.42
C PRO A 595 -25.34 38.11 26.51
N ARG A 596 -26.23 38.93 25.92
CA ARG A 596 -27.22 38.49 24.93
C ARG A 596 -26.56 37.98 23.66
N ASN A 597 -25.64 38.75 23.09
CA ASN A 597 -24.93 38.37 21.87
C ASN A 597 -24.12 37.10 22.07
N LEU A 598 -23.44 36.98 23.21
CA LEU A 598 -22.71 35.78 23.59
C LEU A 598 -23.61 34.54 23.61
N ARG A 599 -24.78 34.61 24.27
CA ARG A 599 -25.72 33.48 24.35
C ARG A 599 -26.18 33.00 22.97
N VAL A 600 -26.51 33.93 22.07
CA VAL A 600 -26.95 33.59 20.71
C VAL A 600 -25.81 32.98 19.89
N LEU A 601 -24.60 33.53 20.00
CA LEU A 601 -23.42 32.97 19.32
C LEU A 601 -23.10 31.55 19.78
N LEU A 602 -23.13 31.30 21.09
CA LEU A 602 -22.90 29.95 21.63
C LEU A 602 -23.92 28.95 21.08
N MET A 603 -25.21 29.29 21.08
CA MET A 603 -26.25 28.45 20.48
C MET A 603 -26.03 28.24 18.98
N ALA A 604 -25.57 29.26 18.25
CA ALA A 604 -25.37 29.18 16.80
C ALA A 604 -24.12 28.37 16.42
N MET A 605 -23.09 28.39 17.26
CA MET A 605 -21.83 27.66 17.05
C MET A 605 -21.87 26.21 17.52
N GLU A 606 -22.81 25.88 18.42
CA GLU A 606 -23.03 24.53 18.92
C GLU A 606 -23.22 23.52 17.77
N THR A 607 -22.45 22.43 17.82
CA THR A 607 -22.59 21.31 16.91
C THR A 607 -23.84 20.52 17.29
N ARG A 608 -24.98 20.88 16.70
CA ARG A 608 -26.20 20.06 16.86
C ARG A 608 -26.00 18.74 16.11
N SER A 609 -25.84 17.66 16.86
CA SER A 609 -25.86 16.30 16.35
C SER A 609 -27.27 15.96 15.85
N CYS A 610 -27.57 16.28 14.59
CA CYS A 610 -28.70 15.66 13.89
C CYS A 610 -28.30 14.26 13.44
N SER A 611 -28.24 13.31 14.37
CA SER A 611 -28.26 11.87 14.06
C SER A 611 -29.69 11.37 14.19
N CYS A 612 -30.51 11.62 13.17
CA CYS A 612 -31.60 10.71 12.83
C CYS A 612 -31.13 9.89 11.62
N THR A 613 -30.27 8.93 11.88
CA THR A 613 -30.11 7.77 11.00
C THR A 613 -31.05 6.72 11.57
N LEU A 614 -32.22 6.57 10.97
CA LEU A 614 -33.06 5.39 11.20
C LEU A 614 -32.21 4.17 10.80
N LEU A 615 -32.01 3.30 11.79
CA LEU A 615 -31.23 2.05 11.73
C LEU A 615 -31.71 1.11 10.63
#